data_AF-A0AAW2NTR4-F1
#
_entry.id   AF-A0AAW2NTR4-F1
#
_cell.length_a   1.000
_cell.length_b   1.000
_cell.length_c   1.000
_cell.angle_alpha   90.00
_cell.angle_beta   90.00
_cell.angle_gamma   90.00
#
_symmetry.space_group_name_H-M   'P 1'
#
loop_
_entity.id
_entity.type
_entity.pdbx_description
1 polymer ?
#
loop_
_entity_poly.entity_id
_entity_poly.type
_entity_poly.pdbx_seq_one_letter_code
_entity_poly.pdbx_strand_id
1 'polypeptide(L)'
;MGSLPHVVEDCLGIVQVFSDGSILRSEDINFPMEVQDDGSAVWKDCLFDEKHNLYLRLYKPRSPSAAKLPILYFFHGGGFCVGSRTWPNCHSCCLRLASALQVLVVAPDYRLAPEHRLPAALDDALTAVKWLKNEALLSKSGGGDEWLGDGVDFDRVFILGDSSGGNLAHHLAVELGRGSPDLAPVRVRGYVLMAPFFGGTVRTKSEAEGPPEQFLNMEILDR
;
A
#
# COMPACT_ATOMS: atom_id res chain seq x y z
N MET A 1 24.21 -37.53 0.57
CA MET A 1 22.95 -37.00 0.00
C MET A 1 22.43 -35.97 0.97
N GLY A 2 22.20 -34.73 0.53
CA GLY A 2 21.55 -33.72 1.36
C GLY A 2 20.07 -34.08 1.56
N SER A 3 19.49 -33.71 2.69
CA SER A 3 18.04 -33.78 2.90
C SER A 3 17.32 -32.89 1.88
N LEU A 4 16.12 -33.29 1.46
CA LEU A 4 15.26 -32.44 0.63
C LEU A 4 14.93 -31.13 1.39
N PRO A 5 14.74 -30.00 0.68
CA PRO A 5 14.28 -28.77 1.29
C PRO A 5 12.96 -28.98 2.04
N HIS A 6 12.84 -28.40 3.23
CA HIS A 6 11.63 -28.41 4.05
C HIS A 6 11.31 -26.99 4.54
N VAL A 7 10.04 -26.73 4.84
CA VAL A 7 9.59 -25.41 5.33
C VAL A 7 10.22 -25.13 6.70
N VAL A 8 10.86 -23.96 6.83
CA VAL A 8 11.45 -23.46 8.08
C VAL A 8 10.67 -22.27 8.64
N GLU A 9 10.01 -21.48 7.79
CA GLU A 9 9.08 -20.43 8.17
C GLU A 9 7.84 -20.50 7.29
N ASP A 10 6.66 -20.32 7.91
CA ASP A 10 5.38 -20.31 7.24
C ASP A 10 4.54 -19.12 7.71
N CYS A 11 4.16 -18.27 6.77
CA CYS A 11 3.22 -17.18 6.98
C CYS A 11 1.87 -17.56 6.38
N LEU A 12 1.03 -18.22 7.19
CA LEU A 12 -0.37 -18.56 6.90
C LEU A 12 -0.58 -19.39 5.61
N GLY A 13 0.43 -20.13 5.15
CA GLY A 13 0.43 -20.83 3.87
C GLY A 13 0.52 -19.90 2.65
N ILE A 14 0.61 -18.58 2.86
CA ILE A 14 0.71 -17.58 1.80
C ILE A 14 2.17 -17.43 1.37
N VAL A 15 3.09 -17.43 2.32
CA VAL A 15 4.54 -17.36 2.06
C VAL A 15 5.25 -18.41 2.90
N GLN A 16 6.06 -19.24 2.27
CA GLN A 16 6.86 -20.26 2.92
C GLN A 16 8.33 -20.10 2.56
N VAL A 17 9.20 -20.13 3.58
CA VAL A 17 10.66 -20.14 3.40
C VAL A 17 11.14 -21.55 3.66
N PHE A 18 11.97 -22.09 2.77
CA PHE A 18 12.53 -23.43 2.87
C PHE A 18 13.95 -23.41 3.43
N SER A 19 14.40 -24.56 3.94
CA SER A 19 15.71 -24.75 4.57
C SER A 19 16.90 -24.46 3.67
N ASP A 20 16.71 -24.42 2.35
CA ASP A 20 17.73 -24.05 1.35
C ASP A 20 17.68 -22.57 0.96
N GLY A 21 16.79 -21.78 1.57
CA GLY A 21 16.58 -20.36 1.29
C GLY A 21 15.60 -20.08 0.15
N SER A 22 15.05 -21.09 -0.52
CA SER A 22 13.99 -20.89 -1.52
C SER A 22 12.70 -20.41 -0.85
N ILE A 23 11.92 -19.63 -1.61
CA ILE A 23 10.68 -19.01 -1.14
C ILE A 23 9.55 -19.43 -2.07
N LEU A 24 8.43 -19.85 -1.49
CA LEU A 24 7.19 -20.14 -2.20
C LEU A 24 6.12 -19.13 -1.78
N ARG A 25 5.50 -18.47 -2.76
CA ARG A 25 4.29 -17.66 -2.55
C ARG A 25 3.10 -18.37 -3.16
N SER A 26 2.03 -18.54 -2.38
CA SER A 26 0.80 -19.14 -2.89
C SER A 26 0.12 -18.20 -3.89
N GLU A 27 -0.25 -18.75 -5.05
CA GLU A 27 -1.10 -18.07 -6.05
C GLU A 27 -2.60 -18.24 -5.72
N ASP A 28 -2.95 -19.29 -4.98
CA ASP A 28 -4.32 -19.65 -4.61
C ASP A 28 -4.64 -19.18 -3.19
N ILE A 29 -4.79 -17.86 -3.02
CA ILE A 29 -5.18 -17.27 -1.74
C ILE A 29 -6.70 -17.15 -1.67
N ASN A 30 -7.33 -17.97 -0.82
CA ASN A 30 -8.76 -17.86 -0.58
C ASN A 30 -9.06 -16.75 0.42
N PHE A 31 -9.69 -15.67 -0.04
CA PHE A 31 -10.24 -14.65 0.84
C PHE A 31 -11.70 -14.97 1.13
N PRO A 32 -12.09 -15.26 2.38
CA PRO A 32 -13.49 -15.43 2.76
C PRO A 32 -14.21 -14.07 2.87
N MET A 33 -14.01 -13.21 1.87
CA MET A 33 -14.51 -11.85 1.82
C MET A 33 -14.96 -11.52 0.40
N GLU A 34 -16.22 -11.16 0.26
CA GLU A 34 -16.76 -10.64 -1.00
C GLU A 34 -16.35 -9.18 -1.19
N VAL A 35 -15.97 -8.83 -2.42
CA VAL A 35 -15.72 -7.45 -2.82
C VAL A 35 -17.01 -6.64 -2.69
N GLN A 36 -16.95 -5.54 -1.95
CA GLN A 36 -18.05 -4.60 -1.80
C GLN A 36 -17.91 -3.50 -2.86
N ASP A 37 -18.50 -3.71 -4.04
CA ASP A 37 -18.58 -2.73 -5.12
C ASP A 37 -20.04 -2.43 -5.45
N ASP A 38 -20.51 -1.25 -5.05
CA ASP A 38 -21.85 -0.75 -5.33
C ASP A 38 -21.93 0.09 -6.63
N GLY A 39 -20.82 0.15 -7.39
CA GLY A 39 -20.70 0.92 -8.62
C GLY A 39 -20.54 2.43 -8.41
N SER A 40 -20.45 2.92 -7.17
CA SER A 40 -20.28 4.35 -6.86
C SER A 40 -18.90 4.91 -7.23
N ALA A 41 -17.92 4.04 -7.42
CA ALA A 41 -16.59 4.38 -7.90
C ALA A 41 -16.23 3.58 -9.17
N VAL A 42 -15.24 4.08 -9.91
CA VAL A 42 -14.62 3.40 -11.04
C VAL A 42 -13.13 3.29 -10.80
N TRP A 43 -12.48 2.28 -11.37
CA TRP A 43 -11.07 2.02 -11.17
C TRP A 43 -10.36 1.53 -12.43
N LYS A 44 -9.03 1.69 -12.46
CA LYS A 44 -8.14 1.12 -13.47
C LYS A 44 -6.76 0.86 -12.89
N ASP A 45 -6.04 -0.09 -13.48
CA ASP A 45 -4.64 -0.35 -13.14
C ASP A 45 -3.68 0.40 -14.08
N CYS A 46 -2.55 0.82 -13.53
CA CYS A 46 -1.47 1.50 -14.24
C CYS A 46 -0.13 0.88 -13.83
N LEU A 47 0.73 0.58 -14.80
CA LEU A 47 2.13 0.25 -14.53
C LEU A 47 2.86 1.56 -14.18
N PHE A 48 3.47 1.63 -13.00
CA PHE A 48 4.16 2.86 -12.55
C PHE A 48 5.68 2.69 -12.42
N ASP A 49 6.17 1.44 -12.34
CA ASP A 49 7.60 1.13 -12.35
C ASP A 49 7.86 -0.13 -13.19
N GLU A 50 8.34 0.08 -14.41
CA GLU A 50 8.70 -1.00 -15.35
C GLU A 50 9.83 -1.89 -14.81
N LYS A 51 10.78 -1.31 -14.07
CA LYS A 51 11.98 -2.03 -13.62
C LYS A 51 11.64 -3.18 -12.68
N HIS A 52 10.69 -2.95 -11.78
CA HIS A 52 10.25 -3.94 -10.80
C HIS A 52 8.88 -4.53 -11.15
N ASN A 53 8.32 -4.17 -12.31
CA ASN A 53 6.99 -4.58 -12.77
C ASN A 53 5.89 -4.27 -11.72
N LEU A 54 5.94 -3.07 -11.13
CA LEU A 54 4.99 -2.64 -10.10
C LEU A 54 3.84 -1.84 -10.69
N TYR A 55 2.65 -2.20 -10.24
CA TYR A 55 1.39 -1.58 -10.65
C TYR A 55 0.76 -0.83 -9.48
N LEU A 56 -0.03 0.17 -9.83
CA LEU A 56 -0.93 0.84 -8.91
C LEU A 56 -2.34 0.77 -9.48
N ARG A 57 -3.33 0.90 -8.60
CA ARG A 57 -4.73 1.02 -8.98
C ARG A 57 -5.21 2.42 -8.65
N LEU A 58 -5.77 3.09 -9.66
CA LEU A 58 -6.46 4.35 -9.50
C LEU A 58 -7.94 4.09 -9.26
N TYR A 59 -8.54 4.86 -8.35
CA TYR A 59 -9.98 4.88 -8.11
C TYR A 59 -10.48 6.31 -8.12
N LYS A 60 -11.69 6.53 -8.63
CA LYS A 60 -12.37 7.82 -8.49
C LYS A 60 -13.88 7.65 -8.36
N PRO A 61 -14.60 8.58 -7.72
CA PRO A 61 -16.05 8.56 -7.72
C PRO A 61 -16.60 8.62 -9.15
N ARG A 62 -17.65 7.84 -9.42
CA ARG A 62 -18.33 7.84 -10.73
C ARG A 62 -18.98 9.19 -11.03
N SER A 63 -19.47 9.86 -10.00
CA SER A 63 -20.08 11.19 -10.07
C SER A 63 -19.37 12.12 -9.08
N PRO A 64 -18.24 12.73 -9.48
CA PRO A 64 -17.52 13.70 -8.66
C PRO A 64 -18.41 14.89 -8.28
N SER A 65 -18.46 15.22 -6.99
CA SER A 65 -19.21 16.38 -6.50
C SER A 65 -18.45 17.71 -6.61
N ALA A 66 -17.16 17.66 -6.92
CA ALA A 66 -16.27 18.81 -7.02
C ALA A 66 -15.50 18.82 -8.34
N ALA A 67 -15.10 20.01 -8.80
CA ALA A 67 -14.35 20.18 -10.04
C ALA A 67 -12.94 19.57 -9.97
N LYS A 68 -12.31 19.59 -8.78
CA LYS A 68 -10.98 18.99 -8.53
C LYS A 68 -11.01 18.12 -7.29
N LEU A 69 -10.68 16.83 -7.47
CA LEU A 69 -10.60 15.85 -6.40
C LEU A 69 -9.25 15.95 -5.67
N PRO A 70 -9.20 15.97 -4.33
CA PRO A 70 -7.99 15.64 -3.59
C PRO A 70 -7.48 14.24 -3.97
N ILE A 71 -6.19 14.00 -3.73
CA ILE A 71 -5.55 12.72 -4.02
C ILE A 71 -5.22 12.03 -2.70
N LEU A 72 -5.54 10.75 -2.59
CA LEU A 72 -5.27 9.92 -1.41
C LEU A 72 -4.46 8.70 -1.83
N TYR A 73 -3.24 8.57 -1.35
CA TYR A 73 -2.52 7.30 -1.42
C TYR A 73 -3.08 6.33 -0.38
N PHE A 74 -3.23 5.07 -0.77
CA PHE A 74 -3.54 3.95 0.13
C PHE A 74 -2.45 2.89 0.01
N PHE A 75 -1.60 2.75 1.02
CA PHE A 75 -0.63 1.67 1.14
C PHE A 75 -1.22 0.53 1.98
N HIS A 76 -1.29 -0.66 1.38
CA HIS A 76 -1.89 -1.82 2.05
C HIS A 76 -1.02 -2.36 3.20
N GLY A 77 -1.65 -3.10 4.11
CA GLY A 77 -1.02 -3.85 5.19
C GLY A 77 -0.52 -5.23 4.75
N GLY A 78 -0.14 -6.05 5.75
CA GLY A 78 0.35 -7.42 5.55
C GLY A 78 1.77 -7.67 6.03
N GLY A 79 2.25 -6.90 7.01
CA GLY A 79 3.54 -7.14 7.66
C GLY A 79 4.74 -7.07 6.72
N PHE A 80 4.62 -6.35 5.60
CA PHE A 80 5.57 -6.32 4.47
C PHE A 80 5.77 -7.63 3.73
N CYS A 81 5.13 -8.72 4.16
CA CYS A 81 5.32 -10.05 3.60
C CYS A 81 4.15 -10.48 2.71
N VAL A 82 2.96 -9.95 2.95
CA VAL A 82 1.74 -10.28 2.20
C VAL A 82 0.95 -9.02 1.84
N GLY A 83 -0.07 -9.17 1.01
CA GLY A 83 -0.94 -8.07 0.57
C GLY A 83 -0.78 -7.74 -0.90
N SER A 84 -1.80 -7.11 -1.47
CA SER A 84 -1.73 -6.46 -2.78
C SER A 84 -2.87 -5.45 -2.92
N ARG A 85 -2.67 -4.44 -3.77
CA ARG A 85 -3.70 -3.51 -4.27
C ARG A 85 -4.96 -4.23 -4.80
N THR A 86 -4.83 -5.47 -5.26
CA THR A 86 -5.91 -6.26 -5.87
C THR A 86 -6.71 -7.08 -4.86
N TRP A 87 -6.24 -7.21 -3.62
CA TRP A 87 -6.91 -8.06 -2.63
C TRP A 87 -8.29 -7.50 -2.24
N PRO A 88 -9.30 -8.35 -1.99
CA PRO A 88 -10.68 -7.89 -1.79
C PRO A 88 -10.87 -6.85 -0.69
N ASN A 89 -10.14 -6.97 0.42
CA ASN A 89 -10.17 -6.03 1.54
C ASN A 89 -9.61 -4.65 1.13
N CYS A 90 -8.48 -4.63 0.43
CA CYS A 90 -7.85 -3.40 -0.07
C CYS A 90 -8.72 -2.74 -1.13
N HIS A 91 -9.24 -3.54 -2.06
CA HIS A 91 -10.07 -3.08 -3.15
C HIS A 91 -11.38 -2.46 -2.65
N SER A 92 -12.10 -3.16 -1.76
CA SER A 92 -13.34 -2.66 -1.15
C SER A 92 -13.10 -1.39 -0.34
N CYS A 93 -11.98 -1.33 0.39
CA CYS A 93 -11.59 -0.12 1.14
C CYS A 93 -11.38 1.07 0.19
N CYS A 94 -10.62 0.90 -0.89
CA CYS A 94 -10.33 1.97 -1.84
C CYS A 94 -11.57 2.46 -2.60
N LEU A 95 -12.47 1.55 -3.00
CA LEU A 95 -13.76 1.92 -3.59
C LEU A 95 -14.56 2.83 -2.66
N ARG A 96 -14.69 2.41 -1.39
CA ARG A 96 -15.42 3.16 -0.36
C ARG A 96 -14.74 4.50 -0.05
N LEU A 97 -13.41 4.55 0.03
CA LEU A 97 -12.66 5.79 0.26
C LEU A 97 -12.88 6.78 -0.89
N ALA A 98 -12.79 6.33 -2.14
CA ALA A 98 -12.98 7.17 -3.31
C ALA A 98 -14.39 7.77 -3.35
N SER A 99 -15.43 6.95 -3.14
CA SER A 99 -16.83 7.40 -3.20
C SER A 99 -17.24 8.24 -1.99
N ALA A 100 -16.92 7.80 -0.77
CA ALA A 100 -17.36 8.48 0.45
C ALA A 100 -16.61 9.80 0.70
N LEU A 101 -15.32 9.87 0.39
CA LEU A 101 -14.52 11.08 0.61
C LEU A 101 -14.47 12.01 -0.61
N GLN A 102 -14.98 11.58 -1.75
CA GLN A 102 -14.88 12.31 -3.03
C GLN A 102 -13.42 12.64 -3.35
N VAL A 103 -12.59 11.61 -3.43
CA VAL A 103 -11.15 11.71 -3.70
C VAL A 103 -10.73 10.77 -4.82
N LEU A 104 -9.62 11.09 -5.48
CA LEU A 104 -8.89 10.13 -6.31
C LEU A 104 -8.01 9.28 -5.38
N VAL A 105 -8.23 7.96 -5.34
CA VAL A 105 -7.35 7.05 -4.57
C VAL A 105 -6.28 6.47 -5.49
N VAL A 106 -5.03 6.45 -5.01
CA VAL A 106 -3.88 5.80 -5.64
C VAL A 106 -3.42 4.67 -4.73
N ALA A 107 -3.60 3.42 -5.14
CA ALA A 107 -3.23 2.25 -4.36
C ALA A 107 -2.08 1.48 -5.05
N PRO A 108 -0.81 1.78 -4.73
CA PRO A 108 0.34 1.07 -5.29
C PRO A 108 0.57 -0.29 -4.63
N ASP A 109 1.03 -1.25 -5.41
CA ASP A 109 1.79 -2.38 -4.87
C ASP A 109 3.23 -1.95 -4.55
N TYR A 110 3.84 -2.69 -3.64
CA TYR A 110 5.26 -2.58 -3.31
C TYR A 110 5.86 -3.99 -3.18
N ARG A 111 7.17 -4.13 -3.38
CA ARG A 111 7.85 -5.42 -3.28
C ARG A 111 7.78 -5.96 -1.85
N LEU A 112 7.56 -7.27 -1.73
CA LEU A 112 7.32 -7.95 -0.46
C LEU A 112 8.57 -8.70 0.02
N ALA A 113 8.74 -8.75 1.34
CA ALA A 113 9.69 -9.62 2.01
C ALA A 113 9.15 -11.07 2.04
N PRO A 114 10.00 -12.10 2.04
CA PRO A 114 11.45 -12.04 2.25
C PRO A 114 12.32 -11.88 1.00
N GLU A 115 11.79 -11.98 -0.22
CA GLU A 115 12.53 -11.79 -1.48
C GLU A 115 13.12 -10.38 -1.56
N HIS A 116 12.34 -9.39 -1.09
CA HIS A 116 12.72 -7.99 -1.09
C HIS A 116 12.55 -7.41 0.31
N ARG A 117 13.53 -7.69 1.17
CA ARG A 117 13.58 -7.15 2.54
C ARG A 117 13.58 -5.61 2.53
N LEU A 118 13.15 -5.02 3.64
CA LEU A 118 13.27 -3.58 3.87
C LEU A 118 14.73 -3.12 3.63
N PRO A 119 14.96 -1.98 2.96
CA PRO A 119 14.00 -0.90 2.67
C PRO A 119 13.26 -0.99 1.32
N ALA A 120 13.25 -2.12 0.61
CA ALA A 120 12.68 -2.21 -0.74
C ALA A 120 11.24 -1.66 -0.85
N ALA A 121 10.36 -1.99 0.10
CA ALA A 121 9.00 -1.47 0.13
C ALA A 121 8.92 0.07 0.29
N LEU A 122 9.84 0.67 1.06
CA LEU A 122 9.92 2.12 1.21
C LEU A 122 10.43 2.79 -0.08
N ASP A 123 11.43 2.19 -0.74
CA ASP A 123 11.92 2.67 -2.03
C ASP A 123 10.81 2.68 -3.09
N ASP A 124 9.98 1.62 -3.10
CA ASP A 124 8.85 1.50 -4.02
C ASP A 124 7.74 2.51 -3.69
N ALA A 125 7.46 2.71 -2.39
CA ALA A 125 6.50 3.70 -1.95
C ALA A 125 6.92 5.13 -2.31
N LEU A 126 8.20 5.47 -2.16
CA LEU A 126 8.78 6.73 -2.62
C LEU A 126 8.69 6.86 -4.15
N THR A 127 8.95 5.77 -4.87
CA THR A 127 8.82 5.72 -6.34
C THR A 127 7.38 5.97 -6.78
N ALA A 128 6.39 5.38 -6.11
CA ALA A 128 4.98 5.60 -6.38
C ALA A 128 4.54 7.06 -6.16
N VAL A 129 5.08 7.72 -5.13
CA VAL A 129 4.81 9.15 -4.86
C VAL A 129 5.51 10.06 -5.89
N LYS A 130 6.74 9.73 -6.29
CA LYS A 130 7.47 10.43 -7.36
C LYS A 130 6.81 10.25 -8.73
N TRP A 131 6.18 9.10 -8.96
CA TRP A 131 5.37 8.88 -10.17
C TRP A 131 4.26 9.94 -10.28
N LEU A 132 3.54 10.25 -9.19
CA LEU A 132 2.51 11.30 -9.23
C LEU A 132 3.08 12.69 -9.50
N LYS A 133 4.29 12.99 -9.02
CA LYS A 133 4.99 14.23 -9.41
C LYS A 133 5.17 14.29 -10.93
N ASN A 134 5.60 13.19 -11.55
CA ASN A 134 5.80 13.13 -13.00
C ASN A 134 4.46 13.29 -13.74
N GLU A 135 3.40 12.63 -13.29
CA GLU A 135 2.04 12.80 -13.83
C GLU A 135 1.57 14.26 -13.73
N ALA A 136 1.83 14.93 -12.60
CA ALA A 136 1.50 16.33 -12.38
C ALA A 136 2.28 17.29 -13.29
N LEU A 137 3.48 16.91 -13.74
CA LEU A 137 4.27 17.67 -14.68
C LEU A 137 3.80 17.44 -16.12
N LEU A 138 3.51 16.17 -16.47
CA LEU A 138 3.03 15.79 -17.80
C LEU A 138 1.65 16.38 -18.11
N SER A 139 0.75 16.44 -17.13
CA SER A 139 -0.59 17.00 -17.31
C SER A 139 -0.57 18.48 -17.72
N LYS A 140 0.42 19.26 -17.26
CA LYS A 140 0.62 20.66 -17.69
C LYS A 140 0.97 20.80 -19.18
N SER A 141 1.52 19.75 -19.77
CA SER A 141 1.84 19.67 -21.20
C SER A 141 0.80 18.89 -22.02
N GLY A 142 -0.34 18.53 -21.42
CA GLY A 142 -1.39 17.76 -22.08
C GLY A 142 -1.07 16.27 -22.25
N GLY A 143 -0.10 15.74 -21.49
CA GLY A 143 0.22 14.32 -21.43
C GLY A 143 -0.14 13.69 -20.08
N GLY A 144 0.38 12.49 -19.81
CA GLY A 144 0.11 11.74 -18.58
C GLY A 144 -1.20 10.97 -18.62
N ASP A 145 -1.56 10.39 -17.49
CA ASP A 145 -2.80 9.66 -17.30
C ASP A 145 -4.00 10.61 -17.33
N GLU A 146 -5.02 10.26 -18.12
CA GLU A 146 -6.22 11.08 -18.31
C GLU A 146 -6.97 11.41 -17.00
N TRP A 147 -6.83 10.58 -15.95
CA TRP A 147 -7.47 10.82 -14.65
C TRP A 147 -6.67 11.79 -13.78
N LEU A 148 -5.40 12.04 -14.13
CA LEU A 148 -4.46 12.93 -13.43
C LEU A 148 -4.25 14.26 -14.18
N GLY A 149 -5.25 14.70 -14.94
CA GLY A 149 -5.30 16.01 -15.59
C GLY A 149 -5.88 17.12 -14.69
N ASP A 150 -6.69 18.00 -15.28
CA ASP A 150 -7.29 19.14 -14.56
C ASP A 150 -8.34 18.76 -13.51
N GLY A 151 -8.80 17.51 -13.50
CA GLY A 151 -9.84 17.01 -12.58
C GLY A 151 -9.33 16.66 -11.17
N VAL A 152 -8.04 16.82 -10.90
CA VAL A 152 -7.42 16.51 -9.60
C VAL A 152 -6.65 17.70 -9.03
N ASP A 153 -6.43 17.66 -7.72
CA ASP A 153 -5.75 18.71 -6.97
C ASP A 153 -4.43 18.20 -6.40
N PHE A 154 -3.35 18.43 -7.14
CA PHE A 154 -1.99 18.06 -6.73
C PHE A 154 -1.48 18.83 -5.49
N ASP A 155 -2.16 19.90 -5.07
CA ASP A 155 -1.82 20.61 -3.84
C ASP A 155 -2.51 19.99 -2.60
N ARG A 156 -3.48 19.08 -2.80
CA ARG A 156 -4.21 18.38 -1.73
C ARG A 156 -3.99 16.87 -1.81
N VAL A 157 -2.76 16.45 -1.55
CA VAL A 157 -2.38 15.03 -1.47
C VAL A 157 -2.32 14.55 -0.03
N PHE A 158 -2.86 13.38 0.26
CA PHE A 158 -2.82 12.72 1.56
C PHE A 158 -2.25 11.32 1.39
N ILE A 159 -1.56 10.83 2.41
CA ILE A 159 -0.99 9.47 2.40
C ILE A 159 -1.60 8.69 3.56
N LEU A 160 -2.32 7.62 3.23
CA LEU A 160 -2.90 6.70 4.19
C LEU A 160 -2.25 5.33 4.03
N GLY A 161 -2.08 4.62 5.13
CA GLY A 161 -1.81 3.20 5.07
C GLY A 161 -2.26 2.45 6.31
N ASP A 162 -2.56 1.16 6.14
CA ASP A 162 -2.94 0.25 7.23
C ASP A 162 -1.78 -0.67 7.61
N SER A 163 -1.59 -0.95 8.90
CA SER A 163 -0.55 -1.89 9.37
C SER A 163 0.85 -1.54 8.82
N SER A 164 1.48 -2.43 8.05
CA SER A 164 2.76 -2.16 7.38
C SER A 164 2.70 -0.98 6.40
N GLY A 165 1.56 -0.76 5.74
CA GLY A 165 1.33 0.44 4.94
C GLY A 165 1.26 1.71 5.80
N GLY A 166 0.77 1.62 7.03
CA GLY A 166 0.82 2.70 8.01
C GLY A 166 2.26 3.02 8.44
N ASN A 167 3.11 2.01 8.54
CA ASN A 167 4.55 2.20 8.74
C ASN A 167 5.19 2.90 7.53
N LEU A 168 4.87 2.50 6.29
CA LEU A 168 5.33 3.20 5.08
C LEU A 168 4.88 4.67 5.06
N ALA A 169 3.62 4.95 5.40
CA ALA A 169 3.10 6.31 5.48
C ALA A 169 3.88 7.16 6.50
N HIS A 170 4.28 6.59 7.64
CA HIS A 170 5.15 7.26 8.60
C HIS A 170 6.54 7.56 8.01
N HIS A 171 7.21 6.57 7.42
CA HIS A 171 8.55 6.78 6.86
C HIS A 171 8.54 7.76 5.69
N LEU A 172 7.50 7.75 4.84
CA LEU A 172 7.29 8.76 3.81
C LEU A 172 7.16 10.17 4.40
N ALA A 173 6.50 10.32 5.56
CA ALA A 173 6.40 11.62 6.23
C ALA A 173 7.77 12.17 6.64
N VAL A 174 8.65 11.29 7.10
CA VAL A 174 10.03 11.64 7.47
C VAL A 174 10.84 12.00 6.22
N GLU A 175 10.83 11.15 5.19
CA GLU A 175 11.60 11.32 3.95
C GLU A 175 11.18 12.55 3.14
N LEU A 176 9.87 12.80 3.01
CA LEU A 176 9.37 13.92 2.21
C LEU A 176 9.49 15.26 2.95
N GLY A 177 9.55 15.23 4.28
CA GLY A 177 9.61 16.43 5.11
C GLY A 177 8.39 17.34 4.95
N ARG A 178 8.42 18.47 5.67
CA ARG A 178 7.29 19.40 5.73
C ARG A 178 6.99 20.00 4.36
N GLY A 179 5.80 19.75 3.86
CA GLY A 179 5.30 20.33 2.61
C GLY A 179 5.93 19.73 1.34
N SER A 180 6.69 18.63 1.47
CA SER A 180 7.22 17.84 0.36
C SER A 180 7.82 18.69 -0.77
N PRO A 181 8.79 19.59 -0.50
CA PRO A 181 9.27 20.55 -1.48
C PRO A 181 9.82 19.89 -2.74
N ASP A 182 10.48 18.74 -2.61
CA ASP A 182 11.05 17.98 -3.72
C ASP A 182 9.99 17.32 -4.62
N LEU A 183 8.73 17.31 -4.20
CA LEU A 183 7.61 16.80 -4.99
C LEU A 183 6.88 17.86 -5.80
N ALA A 184 7.25 19.14 -5.72
CA ALA A 184 6.56 20.20 -6.44
C ALA A 184 6.34 19.84 -7.94
N PRO A 185 5.11 20.00 -8.48
CA PRO A 185 3.97 20.72 -7.91
C PRO A 185 3.10 19.93 -6.92
N VAL A 186 3.42 18.66 -6.65
CA VAL A 186 2.69 17.83 -5.68
C VAL A 186 3.00 18.26 -4.26
N ARG A 187 1.97 18.43 -3.43
CA ARG A 187 2.11 18.75 -2.02
C ARG A 187 1.34 17.78 -1.13
N VAL A 188 2.07 17.07 -0.28
CA VAL A 188 1.47 16.22 0.75
C VAL A 188 1.04 17.08 1.93
N ARG A 189 -0.26 17.06 2.23
CA ARG A 189 -0.94 17.86 3.25
C ARG A 189 -1.15 17.12 4.57
N GLY A 190 -1.14 15.79 4.55
CA GLY A 190 -1.32 15.00 5.76
C GLY A 190 -1.09 13.51 5.56
N TYR A 191 -0.93 12.83 6.70
CA TYR A 191 -0.70 11.40 6.79
C TYR A 191 -1.76 10.79 7.72
N VAL A 192 -2.33 9.66 7.32
CA VAL A 192 -3.32 8.90 8.11
C VAL A 192 -2.76 7.50 8.37
N LEU A 193 -2.43 7.23 9.63
CA LEU A 193 -1.80 5.98 10.04
C LEU A 193 -2.86 5.08 10.68
N MET A 194 -3.32 4.05 9.97
CA MET A 194 -4.31 3.10 10.49
C MET A 194 -3.61 1.89 11.10
N ALA A 195 -3.69 1.75 12.42
CA ALA A 195 -3.03 0.67 13.17
C ALA A 195 -1.57 0.42 12.70
N PRO A 196 -0.71 1.46 12.67
CA PRO A 196 0.59 1.36 12.01
C PRO A 196 1.49 0.30 12.66
N PHE A 197 2.15 -0.51 11.83
CA PHE A 197 2.98 -1.62 12.27
C PHE A 197 4.33 -1.12 12.80
N PHE A 198 4.42 -1.00 14.12
CA PHE A 198 5.64 -0.71 14.85
C PHE A 198 5.90 -1.81 15.86
N GLY A 199 7.18 -2.04 16.14
CA GLY A 199 7.62 -2.99 17.15
C GLY A 199 8.93 -2.55 17.78
N GLY A 200 9.46 -3.40 18.66
CA GLY A 200 10.74 -3.18 19.31
C GLY A 200 11.27 -4.46 19.92
N THR A 201 12.50 -4.41 20.43
CA THR A 201 13.13 -5.56 21.09
C THR A 201 12.59 -5.83 22.50
N VAL A 202 11.81 -4.89 23.05
CA VAL A 202 11.20 -4.99 24.37
C VAL A 202 9.69 -5.01 24.20
N ARG A 203 9.04 -6.01 24.81
CA ARG A 203 7.59 -6.12 24.82
C ARG A 203 6.97 -4.94 25.55
N THR A 204 5.97 -4.35 24.92
CA THR A 204 5.02 -3.48 25.58
C THR A 204 4.11 -4.28 26.51
N LYS A 205 3.46 -3.59 27.43
CA LYS A 205 2.47 -4.20 28.32
C LYS A 205 1.31 -4.84 27.55
N SER A 206 0.86 -4.22 26.45
CA SER A 206 -0.22 -4.77 25.61
C SER A 206 0.17 -6.06 24.91
N GLU A 207 1.43 -6.23 24.50
CA GLU A 207 1.90 -7.48 23.91
C GLU A 207 2.07 -8.59 24.97
N ALA A 208 2.53 -8.23 26.17
CA ALA A 208 2.78 -9.21 27.24
C ALA A 208 1.52 -9.67 27.98
N GLU A 209 0.53 -8.78 28.14
CA GLU A 209 -0.65 -9.00 29.01
C GLU A 209 -1.98 -8.90 28.25
N GLY A 210 -1.95 -8.57 26.95
CA GLY A 210 -3.14 -8.40 26.13
C GLY A 210 -3.91 -9.70 25.90
N PRO A 211 -5.19 -9.60 25.51
CA PRO A 211 -5.95 -10.78 25.09
C PRO A 211 -5.29 -11.38 23.85
N PRO A 212 -5.31 -12.71 23.68
CA PRO A 212 -4.77 -13.34 22.48
C PRO A 212 -5.56 -12.88 21.25
N GLU A 213 -4.87 -12.26 20.30
CA GLU A 213 -5.45 -11.92 19.00
C GLU A 213 -5.50 -13.14 18.08
N GLN A 214 -6.55 -13.29 17.28
CA GLN A 214 -6.65 -14.44 16.37
C GLN A 214 -5.66 -14.35 15.20
N PHE A 215 -5.40 -13.14 14.70
CA PHE A 215 -4.58 -12.91 13.51
C PHE A 215 -3.14 -12.47 13.79
N LEU A 216 -2.92 -11.58 14.76
CA LEU A 216 -1.58 -11.10 15.14
C LEU A 216 -1.21 -11.64 16.53
N ASN A 217 -1.18 -12.96 16.67
CA ASN A 217 -0.78 -13.61 17.92
C ASN A 217 0.75 -13.60 18.11
N MET A 218 1.19 -13.92 19.32
CA MET A 218 2.62 -13.94 19.69
C MET A 218 3.46 -14.90 18.83
N GLU A 219 2.91 -16.03 18.39
CA GLU A 219 3.66 -16.96 17.53
C GLU A 219 3.98 -16.33 16.16
N ILE A 220 3.05 -15.54 15.62
CA ILE A 220 3.25 -14.83 14.34
C ILE A 220 4.16 -13.61 14.53
N LEU A 221 4.03 -12.87 15.64
CA LEU A 221 4.83 -11.67 15.89
C LEU A 221 6.28 -11.96 16.29
N ASP A 222 6.59 -13.18 16.74
CA ASP A 222 7.92 -13.60 17.22
C ASP A 222 8.79 -14.24 16.14
N ARG A 223 8.22 -14.51 14.96
CA ARG A 223 8.92 -15.00 13.78
C ARG A 223 9.52 -13.84 13.00
#